data_AF-A0A957J0F5-F1
#
_entry.id   AF-A0A957J0F5-F1
#
_cell.length_a   1.000
_cell.length_b   1.000
_cell.length_c   1.000
_cell.angle_alpha   90.00
_cell.angle_beta   90.00
_cell.angle_gamma   90.00
#
_symmetry.space_group_name_H-M   'P 1'
#
loop_
_entity.id
_entity.type
_entity.pdbx_description
1 polymer ?
#
loop_
_entity_poly.entity_id
_entity_poly.type
_entity_poly.pdbx_seq_one_letter_code
_entity_poly.pdbx_strand_id
1 'polypeptide(L)'
;MSIWRKWYFLLLSSLTLAGALGVLAARATAGLPPVPPEAAPTAVHAPTAVSPHRETSAAPDSPDISFIDSPNPTCHVPDPGTGICYVQWGYLYVTAAPGAYVISMTVTIDDHLRAYHAGFFQTAMYIPADMTAPGYRVACGAPGSGGAPDLGSSYSYAIRARETTGLTAANYGTVSCPADLALLYLPVIRRHP
;
A
#
# COMPACT_ATOMS: atom_id res chain seq x y z
N MET A 1 -15.74 16.13 -42.58
CA MET A 1 -14.44 15.70 -41.98
C MET A 1 -13.48 16.88 -42.06
N SER A 2 -13.14 17.46 -40.92
CA SER A 2 -12.49 18.78 -40.80
C SER A 2 -10.99 18.74 -41.07
N ILE A 3 -10.53 19.63 -41.96
CA ILE A 3 -9.14 19.88 -42.38
C ILE A 3 -8.21 20.18 -41.19
N TRP A 4 -8.76 20.65 -40.08
CA TRP A 4 -8.02 21.03 -38.87
C TRP A 4 -7.31 19.84 -38.19
N ARG A 5 -7.83 18.62 -38.36
CA ARG A 5 -7.30 17.41 -37.71
C ARG A 5 -6.04 16.85 -38.37
N LYS A 6 -5.75 17.25 -39.62
CA LYS A 6 -4.54 16.82 -40.35
C LYS A 6 -3.29 17.62 -39.99
N TRP A 7 -3.44 18.87 -39.59
CA TRP A 7 -2.31 19.74 -39.24
C TRP A 7 -1.74 19.44 -37.86
N TYR A 8 -2.58 19.00 -36.92
CA TYR A 8 -2.14 18.66 -35.56
C TYR A 8 -1.24 17.41 -35.50
N PHE A 9 -1.44 16.46 -36.41
CA PHE A 9 -0.60 15.26 -36.50
C PHE A 9 0.77 15.51 -37.14
N LEU A 10 0.90 16.53 -38.00
CA LEU A 10 2.19 16.88 -38.62
C LEU A 10 3.12 17.67 -37.69
N LEU A 11 2.59 18.43 -36.73
CA LEU A 11 3.41 19.20 -35.78
C LEU A 11 3.92 18.38 -34.59
N LEU A 12 3.30 17.24 -34.25
CA LEU A 12 3.77 16.40 -33.14
C LEU A 12 4.87 15.39 -33.52
N SER A 13 5.13 15.15 -34.82
CA SER A 13 6.13 14.15 -35.23
C SER A 13 7.58 14.68 -35.28
N SER A 14 7.81 15.98 -35.07
CA SER A 14 9.15 16.57 -35.16
C SER A 14 9.88 16.74 -33.82
N LEU A 15 9.23 16.42 -32.68
CA LEU A 15 9.79 16.74 -31.36
C LEU A 15 10.42 15.57 -30.59
N THR A 16 10.55 14.37 -31.17
CA THR A 16 11.05 13.18 -30.45
C THR A 16 12.36 12.60 -30.98
N LEU A 17 13.04 13.25 -31.93
CA LEU A 17 14.27 12.69 -32.54
C LEU A 17 15.60 13.29 -32.05
N ALA A 18 15.61 14.12 -30.99
CA ALA A 18 16.82 14.84 -30.57
C ALA A 18 17.38 14.44 -29.18
N GLY A 19 16.89 13.36 -28.56
CA GLY A 19 17.17 13.06 -27.15
C GLY A 19 17.96 11.78 -26.82
N ALA A 20 18.57 11.09 -27.80
CA ALA A 20 19.08 9.72 -27.59
C ALA A 20 20.58 9.50 -27.82
N LEU A 21 21.42 10.55 -27.81
CA LEU A 21 22.84 10.43 -28.21
C LEU A 21 23.87 11.01 -27.19
N GLY A 22 23.47 11.22 -25.93
CA GLY A 22 24.26 12.04 -25.00
C GLY A 22 24.86 11.37 -23.75
N VAL A 23 24.83 10.05 -23.57
CA VAL A 23 25.35 9.42 -22.33
C VAL A 23 26.06 8.09 -22.60
N LEU A 24 27.15 8.10 -23.37
CA LEU A 24 28.01 6.91 -23.54
C LEU A 24 29.52 7.18 -23.49
N ALA A 25 29.97 8.37 -23.09
CA ALA A 25 31.39 8.73 -23.09
C ALA A 25 31.87 9.25 -21.71
N ALA A 26 31.87 8.40 -20.68
CA ALA A 26 32.56 8.73 -19.41
C ALA A 26 32.90 7.51 -18.55
N ARG A 27 33.48 6.43 -19.10
CA ARG A 27 34.08 5.35 -18.29
C ARG A 27 35.28 4.72 -18.99
N ALA A 28 36.37 5.47 -19.14
CA ALA A 28 37.63 4.91 -19.63
C ALA A 28 38.86 5.73 -19.19
N THR A 29 39.10 5.92 -17.89
CA THR A 29 40.44 6.34 -17.35
C THR A 29 40.62 6.18 -15.83
N ALA A 30 39.73 5.49 -15.11
CA ALA A 30 39.98 5.21 -13.68
C ALA A 30 40.74 3.87 -13.56
N GLY A 31 42.08 3.95 -13.47
CA GLY A 31 42.94 2.82 -13.13
C GLY A 31 42.59 2.29 -11.75
N LEU A 32 41.77 1.24 -11.71
CA LEU A 32 41.42 0.55 -10.48
C LEU A 32 42.60 -0.34 -10.05
N PRO A 33 42.96 -0.33 -8.75
CA PRO A 33 44.00 -1.21 -8.21
C PRO A 33 43.59 -2.68 -8.31
N PRO A 34 44.57 -3.61 -8.33
CA PRO A 34 44.30 -5.05 -8.40
C PRO A 34 43.44 -5.50 -7.22
N VAL A 35 42.35 -6.21 -7.54
CA VAL A 35 41.44 -6.81 -6.57
C VAL A 35 42.20 -7.91 -5.80
N PRO A 36 42.22 -7.87 -4.45
CA PRO A 36 42.84 -8.91 -3.65
C PRO A 36 42.10 -10.25 -3.79
N PRO A 37 42.78 -11.39 -3.57
CA PRO A 37 42.20 -12.71 -3.75
C PRO A 37 41.01 -12.94 -2.81
N GLU A 38 39.94 -13.43 -3.42
CA GLU A 38 38.66 -13.76 -2.81
C GLU A 38 38.82 -14.77 -1.67
N ALA A 39 38.48 -14.33 -0.47
CA ALA A 39 38.47 -15.18 0.71
C ALA A 39 37.40 -16.27 0.57
N ALA A 40 37.74 -17.48 1.02
CA ALA A 40 36.90 -18.67 0.93
C ALA A 40 35.45 -18.44 1.43
N PRO A 41 34.45 -19.09 0.81
CA PRO A 41 33.05 -18.93 1.18
C PRO A 41 32.84 -19.36 2.63
N THR A 42 32.52 -18.37 3.46
CA THR A 42 32.10 -18.59 4.85
C THR A 42 30.76 -19.31 4.82
N ALA A 43 30.66 -20.41 5.57
CA ALA A 43 29.49 -21.27 5.63
C ALA A 43 28.19 -20.46 5.77
N VAL A 44 27.25 -20.70 4.85
CA VAL A 44 25.93 -20.09 4.80
C VAL A 44 25.19 -20.44 6.10
N HIS A 45 25.09 -19.47 6.99
CA HIS A 45 24.26 -19.55 8.18
C HIS A 45 22.80 -19.70 7.72
N ALA A 46 22.09 -20.69 8.26
CA ALA A 46 20.69 -20.90 7.96
C ALA A 46 19.88 -19.60 8.21
N PRO A 47 18.94 -19.23 7.31
CA PRO A 47 18.13 -18.03 7.51
C PRO A 47 17.36 -18.19 8.81
N THR A 48 17.77 -17.43 9.81
CA THR A 48 17.02 -17.27 11.06
C THR A 48 15.66 -16.71 10.66
N ALA A 49 14.59 -17.43 10.98
CA ALA A 49 13.24 -16.95 10.77
C ALA A 49 13.11 -15.58 11.47
N VAL A 50 13.07 -14.51 10.67
CA VAL A 50 12.89 -13.17 11.18
C VAL A 50 11.46 -13.10 11.66
N SER A 51 11.26 -13.25 12.96
CA SER A 51 10.00 -12.87 13.60
C SER A 51 9.71 -11.42 13.20
N PRO A 52 8.49 -11.09 12.74
CA PRO A 52 8.16 -9.73 12.31
C PRO A 52 8.58 -8.74 13.40
N HIS A 53 9.54 -7.88 13.06
CA HIS A 53 10.08 -6.89 13.97
C HIS A 53 8.98 -5.88 14.31
N ARG A 54 8.52 -5.90 15.56
CA ARG A 54 7.56 -4.92 16.08
C ARG A 54 8.36 -3.80 16.71
N GLU A 55 8.37 -2.62 16.10
CA GLU A 55 8.88 -1.43 16.76
C GLU A 55 7.91 -1.00 17.87
N THR A 56 8.15 -1.46 19.09
CA THR A 56 7.58 -0.85 20.28
C THR A 56 8.55 0.22 20.75
N SER A 57 8.32 1.47 20.38
CA SER A 57 9.00 2.62 20.98
C SER A 57 8.42 2.87 22.38
N ALA A 58 8.72 1.99 23.33
CA ALA A 58 8.42 2.21 24.74
C ALA A 58 9.71 2.55 25.47
N ALA A 59 9.94 3.84 25.73
CA ALA A 59 10.84 4.24 26.80
C ALA A 59 10.23 3.81 28.15
N PRO A 60 11.04 3.43 29.17
CA PRO A 60 10.53 2.90 30.45
C PRO A 60 9.54 3.81 31.20
N ASP A 61 9.56 5.12 30.91
CA ASP A 61 8.71 6.14 31.53
C ASP A 61 7.77 6.84 30.53
N SER A 62 7.63 6.33 29.31
CA SER A 62 6.64 6.87 28.38
C SER A 62 5.25 6.47 28.89
N PRO A 63 4.31 7.42 29.09
CA PRO A 63 2.95 7.07 29.49
C PRO A 63 2.40 6.04 28.49
N ASP A 64 1.69 5.03 28.99
CA ASP A 64 1.02 4.01 28.19
C ASP A 64 0.13 4.70 27.16
N ILE A 65 0.69 4.95 25.98
CA ILE A 65 -0.03 5.46 24.83
C ILE A 65 -1.07 4.41 24.44
N SER A 66 -2.21 4.85 23.94
CA SER A 66 -3.22 3.93 23.43
C SER A 66 -2.56 2.94 22.46
N PHE A 67 -2.63 1.64 22.68
CA PHE A 67 -1.90 0.69 21.85
C PHE A 67 -2.81 0.12 20.78
N ILE A 68 -2.39 0.12 19.52
CA ILE A 68 -3.16 -0.47 18.41
C ILE A 68 -2.55 -1.81 18.04
N ASP A 69 -3.37 -2.86 18.14
CA ASP A 69 -3.10 -4.17 17.61
C ASP A 69 -3.93 -4.43 16.35
N SER A 70 -3.23 -4.54 15.23
CA SER A 70 -3.81 -4.77 13.91
C SER A 70 -2.99 -5.86 13.22
N PRO A 71 -3.36 -7.15 13.32
CA PRO A 71 -2.67 -8.22 12.60
C PRO A 71 -2.61 -7.92 11.10
N ASN A 72 -1.65 -8.52 10.39
CA ASN A 72 -1.34 -8.19 9.00
C ASN A 72 -2.61 -8.05 8.14
N PRO A 73 -2.79 -6.90 7.45
CA PRO A 73 -3.90 -6.73 6.53
C PRO A 73 -3.79 -7.75 5.40
N THR A 74 -4.94 -8.20 4.91
CA THR A 74 -5.04 -9.04 3.72
C THR A 74 -5.81 -8.31 2.65
N CYS A 75 -5.44 -8.52 1.38
CA CYS A 75 -6.20 -8.01 0.25
C CYS A 75 -6.64 -9.18 -0.63
N HIS A 76 -7.92 -9.21 -1.01
CA HIS A 76 -8.48 -10.27 -1.85
C HIS A 76 -9.38 -9.74 -2.95
N VAL A 77 -9.51 -10.55 -4.01
CA VAL A 77 -10.43 -10.32 -5.13
C VAL A 77 -11.69 -11.16 -4.88
N PRO A 78 -12.87 -10.54 -4.73
CA PRO A 78 -14.13 -11.27 -4.55
C PRO A 78 -14.54 -12.00 -5.84
N ASP A 79 -14.46 -11.28 -6.97
CA ASP A 79 -14.91 -11.70 -8.30
C ASP A 79 -13.86 -11.28 -9.33
N PRO A 80 -13.17 -12.23 -10.00
CA PRO A 80 -12.17 -11.90 -11.03
C PRO A 80 -12.76 -11.13 -12.21
N GLY A 81 -11.97 -10.22 -12.80
CA GLY A 81 -12.35 -9.41 -13.95
C GLY A 81 -13.17 -8.16 -13.58
N THR A 82 -13.40 -7.89 -12.30
CA THR A 82 -14.11 -6.69 -11.83
C THR A 82 -13.16 -5.53 -11.56
N GLY A 83 -11.87 -5.81 -11.33
CA GLY A 83 -10.88 -4.84 -10.89
C GLY A 83 -11.13 -4.30 -9.48
N ILE A 84 -12.00 -4.96 -8.70
CA ILE A 84 -12.37 -4.58 -7.34
C ILE A 84 -11.66 -5.50 -6.36
N CYS A 85 -11.00 -4.91 -5.38
CA CYS A 85 -10.33 -5.62 -4.30
C CYS A 85 -10.88 -5.15 -2.95
N TYR A 86 -10.78 -6.00 -1.94
CA TYR A 86 -11.11 -5.67 -0.56
C TYR A 86 -9.91 -5.85 0.36
N VAL A 87 -9.54 -4.79 1.06
CA VAL A 87 -8.55 -4.83 2.15
C VAL A 87 -9.27 -5.10 3.46
N GLN A 88 -8.81 -6.07 4.24
CA GLN A 88 -9.43 -6.43 5.51
C GLN A 88 -8.40 -6.81 6.57
N TRP A 89 -8.83 -6.74 7.83
CA TRP A 89 -8.11 -7.19 9.00
C TRP A 89 -8.91 -8.29 9.69
N GLY A 90 -8.23 -9.25 10.33
CA GLY A 90 -8.91 -10.28 11.15
C GLY A 90 -9.60 -9.67 12.37
N TYR A 91 -9.00 -8.64 12.94
CA TYR A 91 -9.59 -7.76 13.93
C TYR A 91 -8.79 -6.45 13.98
N LEU A 92 -9.36 -5.43 14.59
CA LEU A 92 -8.66 -4.24 15.04
C LEU A 92 -8.91 -4.09 16.53
N TYR A 93 -7.86 -3.97 17.32
CA TYR A 93 -7.96 -3.81 18.76
C TYR A 93 -7.16 -2.61 19.21
N VAL A 94 -7.75 -1.80 20.09
CA VAL A 94 -7.05 -0.69 20.73
C VAL A 94 -7.35 -0.65 22.22
N THR A 95 -6.33 -0.36 23.02
CA THR A 95 -6.46 -0.05 24.46
C THR A 95 -6.17 1.41 24.71
N ALA A 96 -6.81 2.01 25.70
CA ALA A 96 -6.52 3.35 26.20
C ALA A 96 -5.51 3.31 27.35
N ALA A 97 -4.91 4.47 27.65
CA ALA A 97 -4.10 4.67 28.85
C ALA A 97 -4.92 4.41 30.14
N PRO A 98 -4.26 4.10 31.27
CA PRO A 98 -4.95 3.97 32.56
C PRO A 98 -5.77 5.22 32.91
N GLY A 99 -7.07 5.03 33.20
CA GLY A 99 -8.00 6.13 33.53
C GLY A 99 -8.56 6.89 32.32
N ALA A 100 -8.24 6.46 31.09
CA ALA A 100 -8.78 7.03 29.85
C ALA A 100 -9.75 6.07 29.16
N TYR A 101 -10.51 6.60 28.19
CA TYR A 101 -11.43 5.84 27.35
C TYR A 101 -11.12 6.07 25.88
N VAL A 102 -11.25 5.03 25.05
CA VAL A 102 -11.12 5.17 23.59
C VAL A 102 -12.39 5.85 23.06
N ILE A 103 -12.24 6.98 22.37
CA ILE A 103 -13.36 7.73 21.79
C ILE A 103 -13.62 7.31 20.35
N SER A 104 -12.55 7.13 19.58
CA SER A 104 -12.67 6.84 18.16
C SER A 104 -11.47 6.08 17.62
N MET A 105 -11.72 5.27 16.59
CA MET A 105 -10.71 4.66 15.74
C MET A 105 -11.07 4.88 14.26
N THR A 106 -10.09 5.29 13.46
CA THR A 106 -10.26 5.57 12.03
C THR A 106 -9.31 4.73 11.20
N VAL A 107 -9.78 4.24 10.06
CA VAL A 107 -8.95 3.55 9.07
C VAL A 107 -8.91 4.39 7.80
N THR A 108 -7.71 4.74 7.36
CA THR A 108 -7.47 5.40 6.07
C THR A 108 -6.63 4.50 5.17
N ILE A 109 -6.94 4.51 3.87
CA ILE A 109 -6.18 3.79 2.83
C ILE A 109 -5.88 4.80 1.72
N ASP A 110 -4.60 5.03 1.43
CA ASP A 110 -4.08 6.11 0.57
C ASP A 110 -4.70 7.47 0.92
N ASP A 111 -4.62 7.84 2.19
CA ASP A 111 -5.17 9.08 2.76
C ASP A 111 -6.71 9.26 2.62
N HIS A 112 -7.42 8.24 2.13
CA HIS A 112 -8.87 8.23 2.07
C HIS A 112 -9.46 7.53 3.29
N LEU A 113 -10.35 8.22 4.02
CA LEU A 113 -11.09 7.63 5.14
C LEU A 113 -11.99 6.48 4.64
N ARG A 114 -11.76 5.27 5.17
CA ARG A 114 -12.52 4.06 4.82
C ARG A 114 -13.42 3.58 5.94
N ALA A 115 -13.05 3.83 7.19
CA ALA A 115 -13.87 3.56 8.36
C ALA A 115 -13.68 4.60 9.45
N TYR A 116 -14.76 4.85 10.17
CA TYR A 116 -14.81 5.65 11.38
C TYR A 116 -15.64 4.91 12.43
N HIS A 117 -14.96 4.36 13.44
CA HIS A 117 -15.59 3.72 14.59
C HIS A 117 -15.57 4.71 15.75
N ALA A 118 -16.74 5.07 16.26
CA ALA A 118 -16.87 5.97 17.40
C ALA A 118 -18.00 5.52 18.33
N GLY A 119 -17.88 5.87 19.60
CA GLY A 119 -18.78 5.40 20.64
C GLY A 119 -18.16 5.60 22.02
N PHE A 120 -18.97 5.35 23.05
CA PHE A 120 -18.48 5.31 24.43
C PHE A 120 -17.91 3.91 24.69
N PHE A 121 -16.68 3.69 24.23
CA PHE A 121 -15.99 2.44 24.48
C PHE A 121 -15.30 2.48 25.83
N GLN A 122 -15.07 1.29 26.38
CA GLN A 122 -14.38 1.13 27.66
C GLN A 122 -12.90 1.53 27.49
N THR A 123 -12.05 1.07 28.40
CA THR A 123 -10.59 1.15 28.29
C THR A 123 -10.04 0.41 27.07
N ALA A 124 -10.88 -0.28 26.29
CA ALA A 124 -10.52 -0.90 25.02
C ALA A 124 -11.66 -0.86 24.00
N MET A 125 -11.30 -0.94 22.72
CA MET A 125 -12.21 -1.08 21.57
C MET A 125 -11.74 -2.25 20.70
N TYR A 126 -12.64 -3.19 20.43
CA TYR A 126 -12.39 -4.37 19.59
C TYR A 126 -13.36 -4.37 18.41
N ILE A 127 -12.83 -4.38 17.19
CA ILE A 127 -13.59 -4.44 15.94
C ILE A 127 -13.26 -5.77 15.25
N PRO A 128 -14.17 -6.76 15.28
CA PRO A 128 -13.99 -8.02 14.55
C PRO A 128 -14.13 -7.82 13.04
N ALA A 129 -13.54 -8.72 12.25
CA ALA A 129 -13.61 -8.68 10.78
C ALA A 129 -15.04 -8.53 10.23
N ASP A 130 -16.01 -9.22 10.83
CA ASP A 130 -17.41 -9.24 10.38
C ASP A 130 -18.08 -7.85 10.40
N MET A 131 -17.64 -6.94 11.28
CA MET A 131 -18.14 -5.56 11.31
C MET A 131 -17.69 -4.72 10.12
N THR A 132 -16.65 -5.18 9.42
CA THR A 132 -16.06 -4.51 8.25
C THR A 132 -16.23 -5.31 6.97
N ALA A 133 -16.93 -6.46 7.03
CA ALA A 133 -17.12 -7.34 5.88
C ALA A 133 -17.87 -6.63 4.73
N PRO A 134 -17.48 -6.87 3.45
CA PRO A 134 -16.43 -7.80 2.98
C PRO A 134 -15.00 -7.24 3.08
N GLY A 135 -14.82 -6.05 3.63
CA GLY A 135 -13.56 -5.30 3.70
C GLY A 135 -13.71 -3.90 3.09
N TYR A 136 -12.61 -3.17 3.04
CA TYR A 136 -12.57 -1.83 2.45
C TYR A 136 -12.26 -1.90 0.96
N ARG A 137 -13.19 -1.40 0.14
CA ARG A 137 -13.10 -1.44 -1.32
C ARG A 137 -11.96 -0.57 -1.85
N VAL A 138 -11.06 -1.18 -2.61
CA VAL A 138 -9.97 -0.54 -3.36
C VAL A 138 -9.95 -1.05 -4.80
N ALA A 139 -9.14 -0.43 -5.67
CA ALA A 139 -8.88 -1.01 -6.98
C ALA A 139 -7.88 -2.17 -6.84
N CYS A 140 -7.92 -3.16 -7.70
CA CYS A 140 -6.87 -4.18 -7.72
C CYS A 140 -5.65 -3.70 -8.50
N GLY A 141 -5.85 -3.00 -9.62
CA GLY A 141 -4.78 -2.52 -10.48
C GLY A 141 -4.21 -3.59 -11.43
N ALA A 142 -3.52 -3.12 -12.47
CA ALA A 142 -2.84 -4.00 -13.44
C ALA A 142 -1.65 -4.73 -12.80
N PRO A 143 -1.20 -5.87 -13.34
CA PRO A 143 0.06 -6.50 -12.96
C PRO A 143 1.22 -5.50 -13.02
N GLY A 144 2.02 -5.41 -11.96
CA GLY A 144 3.14 -4.48 -11.86
C GLY A 144 2.79 -3.09 -11.32
N SER A 145 1.50 -2.75 -11.14
CA SER A 145 1.09 -1.39 -10.76
C SER A 145 1.57 -0.97 -9.37
N GLY A 146 1.76 -1.92 -8.45
CA GLY A 146 2.31 -1.71 -7.11
C GLY A 146 3.82 -1.94 -6.99
N GLY A 147 4.54 -2.05 -8.11
CA GLY A 147 6.00 -2.25 -8.17
C GLY A 147 6.46 -3.71 -8.24
N ALA A 148 5.62 -4.67 -7.83
CA ALA A 148 5.88 -6.10 -7.99
C ALA A 148 5.18 -6.65 -9.25
N PRO A 149 5.88 -7.36 -10.16
CA PRO A 149 5.36 -7.73 -11.48
C PRO A 149 4.12 -8.61 -11.43
N ASP A 150 4.01 -9.48 -10.42
CA ASP A 150 2.91 -10.45 -10.28
C ASP A 150 1.75 -9.95 -9.40
N LEU A 151 1.85 -8.72 -8.87
CA LEU A 151 0.84 -8.12 -8.00
C LEU A 151 0.19 -6.90 -8.64
N GLY A 152 -0.98 -6.54 -8.11
CA GLY A 152 -1.70 -5.35 -8.46
C GLY A 152 -1.12 -4.12 -7.75
N SER A 153 -2.00 -3.19 -7.39
CA SER A 153 -1.68 -1.97 -6.67
C SER A 153 -1.32 -2.26 -5.22
N SER A 154 -0.42 -1.45 -4.69
CA SER A 154 -0.04 -1.45 -3.27
C SER A 154 -0.60 -0.20 -2.62
N TYR A 155 -1.23 -0.40 -1.47
CA TYR A 155 -1.96 0.62 -0.73
C TYR A 155 -1.27 0.90 0.59
N SER A 156 -1.04 2.17 0.89
CA SER A 156 -0.65 2.60 2.22
C SER A 156 -1.89 2.67 3.12
N TYR A 157 -1.76 2.25 4.38
CA TYR A 157 -2.84 2.42 5.35
C TYR A 157 -2.35 3.12 6.61
N ALA A 158 -3.28 3.79 7.27
CA ALA A 158 -3.11 4.28 8.63
C ALA A 158 -4.35 3.96 9.45
N ILE A 159 -4.14 3.36 10.61
CA ILE A 159 -5.16 3.15 11.63
C ILE A 159 -4.83 4.11 12.75
N ARG A 160 -5.75 5.00 13.11
CA ARG A 160 -5.54 5.98 14.17
C ARG A 160 -6.60 5.84 15.23
N ALA A 161 -6.20 5.92 16.49
CA ALA A 161 -7.10 5.93 17.62
C ALA A 161 -6.91 7.20 18.46
N ARG A 162 -7.98 7.63 19.12
CA ARG A 162 -8.01 8.80 20.00
C ARG A 162 -8.71 8.44 21.31
N GLU A 163 -8.14 8.89 22.41
CA GLU A 163 -8.71 8.73 23.75
C GLU A 163 -9.09 10.05 24.42
N THR A 164 -9.77 9.96 25.56
CA THR A 164 -10.35 11.10 26.30
C THR A 164 -9.33 12.10 26.84
N THR A 165 -8.09 11.69 27.06
CA THR A 165 -6.99 12.55 27.52
C THR A 165 -6.38 13.38 26.39
N GLY A 166 -6.79 13.13 25.14
CA GLY A 166 -6.23 13.77 23.94
C GLY A 166 -5.02 13.03 23.36
N LEU A 167 -4.53 11.95 23.99
CA LEU A 167 -3.53 11.09 23.39
C LEU A 167 -4.08 10.39 22.14
N THR A 168 -3.17 10.11 21.21
CA THR A 168 -3.47 9.40 19.97
C THR A 168 -2.43 8.35 19.73
N ALA A 169 -2.83 7.26 19.10
CA ALA A 169 -1.91 6.29 18.52
C ALA A 169 -2.22 6.02 17.07
N ALA A 170 -1.21 5.52 16.38
CA ALA A 170 -1.32 5.18 14.99
C ALA A 170 -0.54 3.90 14.68
N ASN A 171 -1.10 3.07 13.81
CA ASN A 171 -0.43 1.95 13.16
C ASN A 171 -0.43 2.21 11.65
N TYR A 172 0.72 2.01 11.02
CA TYR A 172 0.92 2.26 9.59
C TYR A 172 1.44 1.00 8.93
N GLY A 173 1.18 0.88 7.64
CA GLY A 173 1.82 -0.13 6.81
C GLY A 173 1.38 -0.05 5.38
N THR A 174 1.69 -1.11 4.65
CA THR A 174 1.32 -1.27 3.25
C THR A 174 0.70 -2.63 3.01
N VAL A 175 -0.29 -2.70 2.15
CA VAL A 175 -0.89 -3.95 1.67
C VAL A 175 -0.84 -3.99 0.16
N SER A 176 -0.32 -5.08 -0.39
CA SER A 176 -0.33 -5.31 -1.85
C SER A 176 -1.52 -6.20 -2.20
N CYS A 177 -2.27 -5.79 -3.21
CA CYS A 177 -3.42 -6.54 -3.70
C CYS A 177 -3.04 -7.46 -4.87
N PRO A 178 -3.78 -8.56 -5.09
CA PRO A 178 -3.66 -9.33 -6.33
C PRO A 178 -3.97 -8.44 -7.54
N ALA A 179 -3.33 -8.72 -8.67
CA ALA A 179 -3.66 -8.02 -9.91
C ALA A 179 -5.03 -8.46 -10.42
N ASP A 180 -5.88 -7.50 -10.77
CA ASP A 180 -7.15 -7.77 -11.47
C ASP A 180 -7.54 -6.56 -12.31
N LEU A 181 -8.05 -6.82 -13.51
CA LEU A 181 -8.42 -5.79 -14.49
C LEU A 181 -9.92 -5.82 -14.72
N ALA A 182 -10.55 -4.65 -14.65
CA ALA A 182 -11.96 -4.50 -14.99
C ALA A 182 -12.15 -4.74 -16.49
N LEU A 183 -12.80 -5.85 -16.84
CA LEU A 183 -13.21 -6.15 -18.22
C LEU A 183 -14.51 -5.40 -18.51
N LEU A 184 -14.38 -4.15 -18.93
CA LEU A 184 -15.50 -3.34 -19.41
C LEU A 184 -15.85 -3.76 -20.85
N TYR A 185 -16.79 -4.69 -20.99
CA TYR A 185 -17.39 -4.98 -22.29
C TYR A 185 -18.31 -3.83 -22.69
N LEU A 186 -17.94 -3.09 -23.72
CA LEU A 186 -18.84 -2.11 -24.33
C LEU A 186 -20.10 -2.83 -24.81
N PRO A 187 -21.31 -2.31 -24.49
CA PRO A 187 -22.53 -2.90 -25.02
C PRO A 187 -22.45 -2.87 -26.54
N VAL A 188 -22.72 -4.03 -27.17
CA VAL A 188 -22.73 -4.14 -28.63
C VAL A 188 -23.82 -3.22 -29.16
N ILE A 189 -23.44 -2.07 -29.72
CA ILE A 189 -24.38 -1.17 -30.39
C ILE A 189 -24.80 -1.84 -31.70
N ARG A 190 -25.96 -2.50 -31.71
CA ARG A 190 -26.59 -2.92 -32.97
C ARG A 190 -27.14 -1.67 -33.66
N ARG A 191 -26.58 -1.31 -34.83
CA ARG A 191 -27.23 -0.34 -35.72
C ARG A 191 -28.47 -1.02 -36.29
N HIS A 192 -29.65 -0.48 -36.00
CA HIS A 192 -30.85 -0.86 -36.73
C HIS A 192 -30.69 -0.37 -38.19
N PRO A 193 -30.93 -1.25 -39.19
CA PRO A 193 -30.92 -0.86 -40.60
C PRO A 193 -32.04 0.14 -40.93
#